data_AF-A0AAV8ZZN8-F1
#
_entry.id   AF-A0AAV8ZZN8-F1
#
_cell.length_a   1.000
_cell.length_b   1.000
_cell.length_c   1.000
_cell.angle_alpha   90.00
_cell.angle_beta   90.00
_cell.angle_gamma   90.00
#
_symmetry.space_group_name_H-M   'P 1'
#
loop_
_entity.id
_entity.type
_entity.pdbx_description
1 polymer ?
#
loop_
_entity_poly.entity_id
_entity_poly.type
_entity_poly.pdbx_seq_one_letter_code
_entity_poly.pdbx_strand_id
1 'polypeptide(L)'
;MLNPVQHWNEFKALVPCLDIGRLPAPVLSVQVTGFEGRFAVGISAHHMLVDGCALWLFMKAWAESCRTNNGPAASVSAGLCFDWTVVRYPQSQEFCRRCIKTFAPSLPTVSIFCVLYELIRFGI
;
A
#
# COMPACT_ATOMS: atom_id res chain seq x y z
N MET A 1 -18.98 -13.48 -22.56
CA MET A 1 -17.63 -13.41 -21.97
C MET A 1 -16.84 -12.37 -22.76
N LEU A 2 -16.39 -11.30 -22.12
CA LEU A 2 -15.56 -10.28 -22.77
C LEU A 2 -14.15 -10.85 -22.97
N ASN A 3 -13.58 -10.64 -24.15
CA ASN A 3 -12.24 -11.11 -24.49
C ASN A 3 -11.20 -10.18 -23.81
N PRO A 4 -10.39 -10.66 -22.84
CA PRO A 4 -9.58 -9.79 -21.97
C PRO A 4 -8.57 -8.93 -22.73
N VAL A 5 -8.14 -9.37 -23.91
CA VAL A 5 -7.11 -8.69 -24.71
C VAL A 5 -7.67 -7.45 -25.42
N GLN A 6 -8.97 -7.38 -25.72
CA GLN A 6 -9.55 -6.28 -26.50
C GLN A 6 -9.87 -5.03 -25.65
N HIS A 7 -9.98 -5.17 -24.32
CA HIS A 7 -10.46 -4.12 -23.43
C HIS A 7 -9.40 -3.59 -22.45
N TRP A 8 -8.12 -3.91 -22.66
CA TRP A 8 -7.02 -3.56 -21.75
C TRP A 8 -6.96 -2.05 -21.42
N ASN A 9 -7.12 -1.19 -22.41
CA ASN A 9 -7.06 0.25 -22.22
C ASN A 9 -8.20 0.78 -21.33
N GLU A 10 -9.38 0.17 -21.45
CA GLU A 10 -10.55 0.51 -20.64
C GLU A 10 -10.33 0.10 -19.19
N PHE A 11 -9.82 -1.11 -18.93
CA PHE A 11 -9.46 -1.55 -17.58
C PHE A 11 -8.34 -0.71 -16.97
N LYS A 12 -7.32 -0.35 -17.75
CA LYS A 12 -6.21 0.49 -17.29
C LYS A 12 -6.70 1.86 -16.84
N ALA A 13 -7.72 2.42 -17.47
CA ALA A 13 -8.32 3.70 -17.08
C ALA A 13 -9.04 3.65 -15.72
N LEU A 14 -9.43 2.45 -15.26
CA LEU A 14 -10.09 2.26 -13.97
C LEU A 14 -9.12 2.18 -12.79
N VAL A 15 -7.82 2.03 -13.05
CA VAL A 15 -6.80 1.84 -12.00
C VAL A 15 -5.96 3.11 -11.90
N PRO A 16 -5.87 3.74 -10.71
CA PRO A 16 -5.10 4.98 -10.57
C PRO A 16 -3.61 4.72 -10.73
N CYS A 17 -2.89 5.69 -11.27
CA CYS A 17 -1.42 5.63 -11.26
C CYS A 17 -0.89 5.85 -9.82
N LEU A 18 0.20 5.17 -9.49
CA LEU A 18 0.96 5.37 -8.25
C LEU A 18 2.39 5.75 -8.65
N ASP A 19 2.74 7.04 -8.58
CA ASP A 19 4.09 7.51 -8.95
C ASP A 19 5.08 7.19 -7.83
N ILE A 20 5.83 6.10 -7.98
CA ILE A 20 6.82 5.62 -7.03
C ILE A 20 8.25 6.10 -7.36
N GLY A 21 8.42 6.97 -8.35
CA GLY A 21 9.73 7.43 -8.82
C GLY A 21 10.42 8.45 -7.92
N ARG A 22 9.72 8.98 -6.90
CA ARG A 22 10.23 10.01 -5.99
C ARG A 22 9.86 9.71 -4.55
N LEU A 23 10.74 10.06 -3.62
CA LEU A 23 10.50 9.93 -2.18
C LEU A 23 9.97 11.24 -1.58
N PRO A 24 9.09 11.16 -0.57
CA PRO A 24 8.44 9.96 -0.06
C PRO A 24 7.47 9.36 -1.09
N ALA A 25 7.61 8.07 -1.38
CA ALA A 25 6.79 7.41 -2.39
C ALA A 25 5.39 7.13 -1.83
N PRO A 26 4.32 7.42 -2.59
CA PRO A 26 2.97 7.10 -2.20
C PRO A 26 2.79 5.58 -2.10
N VAL A 27 2.06 5.17 -1.07
CA VAL A 27 1.88 3.75 -0.69
C VAL A 27 0.66 3.12 -1.32
N LEU A 28 -0.38 3.93 -1.49
CA LEU A 28 -1.72 3.54 -1.92
C LEU A 28 -2.33 4.69 -2.70
N SER A 29 -3.01 4.38 -3.79
CA SER A 29 -3.85 5.29 -4.55
C SER A 29 -5.19 4.62 -4.83
N VAL A 30 -6.27 5.37 -4.70
CA VAL A 30 -7.64 4.90 -4.83
C VAL A 30 -8.41 5.82 -5.78
N GLN A 31 -9.15 5.24 -6.71
CA GLN A 31 -10.02 5.97 -7.65
C GLN A 31 -11.40 5.36 -7.66
N VAL A 32 -12.43 6.20 -7.63
CA VAL A 32 -13.82 5.79 -7.85
C VAL A 32 -14.27 6.33 -9.21
N THR A 33 -14.65 5.43 -10.11
CA THR A 33 -15.10 5.78 -11.47
C THR A 33 -16.58 5.48 -11.59
N GLY A 34 -17.39 6.50 -11.84
CA GLY A 34 -18.84 6.37 -12.00
C GLY A 34 -19.27 5.96 -13.41
N PHE A 35 -20.39 5.26 -13.48
CA PHE A 35 -21.12 4.86 -14.70
C PHE A 35 -22.61 5.10 -14.48
N GLU A 36 -23.44 4.83 -15.49
CA GLU A 36 -24.90 4.92 -15.39
C GLU A 36 -25.46 3.99 -14.29
N GLY A 37 -25.62 4.54 -13.08
CA GLY A 37 -26.11 3.83 -11.89
C GLY A 37 -25.13 2.84 -11.24
N ARG A 38 -23.85 2.84 -11.63
CA ARG A 38 -22.82 1.91 -11.10
C ARG A 38 -21.51 2.65 -10.85
N PHE A 39 -20.58 2.04 -10.12
CA PHE A 39 -19.22 2.54 -9.98
C PHE A 39 -18.21 1.40 -9.95
N ALA A 40 -16.98 1.70 -10.32
CA ALA A 40 -15.81 0.86 -10.11
C ALA A 40 -14.85 1.55 -9.13
N VAL A 41 -14.21 0.76 -8.27
CA VAL A 41 -13.14 1.24 -7.39
C VAL A 41 -11.82 0.63 -7.85
N GLY A 42 -10.91 1.47 -8.32
CA GLY A 42 -9.55 1.09 -8.67
C GLY A 42 -8.60 1.34 -7.51
N ILE A 43 -7.68 0.41 -7.28
CA ILE A 43 -6.67 0.51 -6.21
C ILE A 43 -5.31 0.18 -6.80
N SER A 44 -4.32 1.02 -6.51
CA SER A 44 -2.91 0.76 -6.76
C SER A 44 -2.15 0.85 -5.46
N ALA A 45 -1.34 -0.16 -5.15
CA ALA A 45 -0.57 -0.22 -3.90
C ALA A 45 0.88 -0.60 -4.18
N HIS A 46 1.79 -0.04 -3.39
CA HIS A 46 3.22 -0.35 -3.47
C HIS A 46 3.49 -1.75 -2.91
N HIS A 47 3.75 -2.75 -3.77
CA HIS A 47 3.87 -4.17 -3.38
C HIS A 47 4.98 -4.46 -2.35
N MET A 48 5.99 -3.58 -2.22
CA MET A 48 7.00 -3.70 -1.15
C MET A 48 6.40 -3.62 0.27
N LEU A 49 5.21 -3.02 0.43
CA LEU A 49 4.59 -2.78 1.74
C LEU A 49 3.37 -3.66 2.00
N VAL A 50 2.78 -4.23 0.95
CA VAL A 50 1.61 -5.10 1.06
C VAL A 50 1.79 -6.33 0.17
N ASP A 51 1.55 -7.50 0.74
CA ASP A 51 1.26 -8.70 -0.05
C ASP A 51 -0.23 -8.75 -0.41
N GLY A 52 -0.64 -9.73 -1.20
CA GLY A 52 -2.03 -9.90 -1.60
C GLY A 52 -2.98 -10.15 -0.42
N CYS A 53 -2.51 -10.78 0.65
CA CYS A 53 -3.31 -11.05 1.85
C CYS A 53 -3.56 -9.77 2.64
N ALA A 54 -2.52 -8.98 2.89
CA ALA A 54 -2.58 -7.69 3.55
C ALA A 54 -3.49 -6.72 2.76
N LEU A 55 -3.36 -6.66 1.42
CA LEU A 55 -4.23 -5.84 0.59
C LEU A 55 -5.70 -6.29 0.67
N TRP A 56 -5.96 -7.60 0.68
CA TRP A 56 -7.31 -8.14 0.84
C TRP A 56 -7.91 -7.84 2.21
N LEU A 57 -7.13 -7.97 3.29
CA LEU A 57 -7.54 -7.62 4.65
C LEU A 57 -7.85 -6.13 4.78
N PHE A 58 -7.01 -5.27 4.18
CA PHE A 58 -7.29 -3.84 4.08
C PHE A 58 -8.64 -3.57 3.42
N MET A 59 -8.95 -4.21 2.29
CA MET A 59 -10.25 -4.03 1.62
C MET A 59 -11.43 -4.50 2.47
N LYS A 60 -11.29 -5.60 3.22
CA LYS A 60 -12.33 -6.05 4.16
C LYS A 60 -12.57 -5.03 5.27
N ALA A 61 -11.50 -4.54 5.87
CA ALA A 61 -11.56 -3.51 6.92
C ALA A 61 -12.18 -2.22 6.38
N TRP A 62 -11.74 -1.76 5.21
CA TRP A 62 -12.29 -0.57 4.56
C TRP A 62 -13.80 -0.72 4.31
N ALA A 63 -14.24 -1.86 3.77
CA ALA A 63 -15.66 -2.12 3.53
C ALA A 63 -16.48 -2.24 4.82
N GLU A 64 -15.93 -2.81 5.89
CA GLU A 64 -16.57 -2.85 7.21
C GLU A 64 -16.75 -1.44 7.77
N SER A 65 -15.69 -0.63 7.76
CA SER A 65 -15.75 0.77 8.21
C SER A 65 -16.77 1.60 7.43
N CYS A 66 -16.98 1.34 6.13
CA CYS A 66 -18.05 2.00 5.37
C CYS A 66 -19.47 1.58 5.79
N ARG A 67 -19.66 0.38 6.36
CA ARG A 67 -20.97 -0.12 6.81
C ARG A 67 -21.28 0.30 8.23
N THR A 68 -20.28 0.30 9.10
CA THR A 68 -20.44 0.64 10.51
C THR A 68 -20.21 2.13 10.68
N ASN A 69 -21.26 2.91 10.96
CA ASN A 69 -21.14 4.35 11.23
C ASN A 69 -20.37 4.68 12.53
N ASN A 70 -19.73 3.68 13.17
CA ASN A 70 -19.31 3.68 14.57
C ASN A 70 -17.88 3.13 14.78
N GLY A 71 -16.90 3.60 14.01
CA GLY A 71 -15.48 3.42 14.33
C GLY A 71 -14.74 2.32 13.56
N PRO A 72 -13.48 2.04 13.93
CA PRO A 72 -12.58 1.19 13.14
C PRO A 72 -13.12 -0.24 13.02
N ALA A 73 -12.80 -0.89 11.89
CA ALA A 73 -13.22 -2.24 11.52
C ALA A 73 -12.74 -3.32 12.51
N ALA A 74 -13.42 -3.42 13.66
CA ALA A 74 -12.98 -4.17 14.82
C ALA A 74 -12.91 -5.68 14.55
N SER A 75 -13.82 -6.22 13.73
CA SER A 75 -13.84 -7.66 13.45
C SER A 75 -12.67 -8.12 12.59
N VAL A 76 -12.24 -7.29 11.61
CA VAL A 76 -11.04 -7.57 10.79
C VAL A 76 -9.76 -7.24 11.55
N SER A 77 -9.77 -6.20 12.39
CA SER A 77 -8.56 -5.72 13.09
C SER A 77 -8.12 -6.62 14.23
N ALA A 78 -9.02 -7.43 14.81
CA ALA A 78 -8.73 -8.30 15.94
C ALA A 78 -7.62 -9.35 15.69
N GLY A 79 -7.27 -9.61 14.43
CA GLY A 79 -6.21 -10.54 14.04
C GLY A 79 -4.99 -9.90 13.35
N LEU A 80 -4.95 -8.57 13.20
CA LEU A 80 -3.84 -7.88 12.55
C LEU A 80 -2.69 -7.69 13.53
N CYS A 81 -1.49 -8.16 13.15
CA CYS A 81 -0.26 -7.89 13.88
C CYS A 81 0.49 -6.76 13.17
N PHE A 82 0.51 -5.58 13.79
CA PHE A 82 1.31 -4.44 13.31
C PHE A 82 2.73 -4.40 13.89
N ASP A 83 3.02 -5.29 14.86
CA ASP A 83 4.34 -5.40 15.47
C ASP A 83 5.28 -6.23 14.58
N TRP A 84 6.06 -5.53 13.77
CA TRP A 84 7.08 -6.14 12.91
C TRP A 84 8.24 -6.77 13.68
N THR A 85 8.38 -6.50 14.98
CA THR A 85 9.44 -7.12 15.77
C THR A 85 9.22 -8.61 15.98
N VAL A 86 7.98 -9.10 15.82
CA VAL A 86 7.63 -10.52 15.86
C VAL A 86 8.33 -11.30 14.74
N VAL A 87 8.60 -10.67 13.59
CA VAL A 87 9.32 -11.31 12.47
C VAL A 87 10.82 -11.31 12.77
N ARG A 88 11.31 -12.40 13.35
CA ARG A 88 12.74 -12.64 13.59
C ARG A 88 13.35 -13.31 12.36
N TYR A 89 14.17 -12.56 11.61
CA TYR A 89 14.98 -13.12 10.53
C TYR A 89 16.47 -13.08 10.92
N PRO A 90 17.12 -14.24 11.12
CA PRO A 90 18.56 -14.29 11.35
C PRO A 90 19.29 -13.56 10.22
N GLN A 91 20.24 -12.69 10.54
CA GLN A 91 20.98 -11.87 9.56
C GLN A 91 20.14 -10.82 8.81
N SER A 92 18.99 -10.39 9.35
CA SER A 92 18.13 -9.35 8.75
C SER A 92 18.87 -8.09 8.34
N GLN A 93 19.83 -7.63 9.14
CA GLN A 93 20.63 -6.44 8.83
C GLN A 93 21.46 -6.62 7.55
N GLU A 94 22.11 -7.78 7.38
CA GLU A 94 22.93 -8.04 6.19
C GLU A 94 22.06 -8.25 4.96
N PHE A 95 20.91 -8.92 5.11
CA PHE A 95 19.92 -9.06 4.06
C PHE A 95 19.39 -7.69 3.60
N CYS A 96 18.94 -6.83 4.52
CA CYS A 96 18.49 -5.48 4.22
C CYS A 96 19.58 -4.65 3.53
N ARG A 97 20.83 -4.72 4.04
CA ARG A 97 21.98 -4.04 3.44
C ARG A 97 22.22 -4.49 2.00
N ARG A 98 22.12 -5.79 1.72
CA ARG A 98 22.26 -6.35 0.38
C ARG A 98 21.11 -5.91 -0.52
N CYS A 99 19.87 -5.97 -0.06
CA CYS A 99 18.70 -5.50 -0.80
C CYS A 99 18.81 -4.01 -1.17
N ILE A 100 19.17 -3.13 -0.23
CA ILE A 100 19.35 -1.71 -0.51
C ILE A 100 20.44 -1.48 -1.56
N LYS A 101 21.61 -2.14 -1.41
CA LYS A 101 22.68 -2.04 -2.42
C LYS A 101 22.26 -2.55 -3.80
N THR A 102 21.42 -3.57 -3.86
CA THR A 102 20.96 -4.16 -5.12
C THR A 102 19.86 -3.33 -5.79
N PHE A 103 18.82 -2.95 -5.05
CA PHE A 103 17.61 -2.34 -5.60
C PHE A 103 17.63 -0.80 -5.60
N ALA A 104 18.51 -0.21 -4.78
CA ALA A 104 18.62 1.23 -4.59
C ALA A 104 20.10 1.68 -4.51
N PRO A 105 20.95 1.32 -5.51
CA PRO A 105 22.39 1.59 -5.47
C PRO A 105 22.72 3.09 -5.47
N SER A 106 21.82 3.91 -6.01
CA SER A 106 21.93 5.37 -6.12
C SER A 106 21.06 6.12 -5.12
N LEU A 107 20.45 5.44 -4.14
CA LEU A 107 19.76 6.14 -3.05
C LEU A 107 20.80 7.10 -2.44
N PRO A 108 20.58 8.43 -2.49
CA PRO A 108 21.45 9.31 -1.74
C PRO A 108 21.36 8.87 -0.29
N THR A 109 22.44 9.05 0.46
CA THR A 109 22.50 8.89 1.91
C THR A 109 21.47 9.82 2.53
N VAL A 110 20.17 9.46 2.47
CA VAL A 110 19.10 10.21 3.08
C VAL A 110 19.33 10.02 4.56
N SER A 111 19.93 11.03 5.18
CA SER A 111 20.16 11.07 6.61
C SER A 111 18.86 10.70 7.29
N ILE A 112 18.91 9.72 8.20
CA ILE A 112 17.77 9.20 8.95
C ILE A 112 16.96 10.31 9.64
N PHE A 113 17.59 11.49 9.80
CA PHE A 113 16.98 12.75 10.23
C PHE A 113 15.82 13.27 9.37
N CYS A 114 15.81 13.04 8.05
CA CYS A 114 14.75 13.58 7.17
C CYS A 114 13.42 12.82 7.34
N VAL A 115 13.50 11.51 7.61
CA VAL A 115 12.33 10.66 7.88
C VAL A 115 11.81 10.90 9.31
N LEU A 116 12.71 11.09 10.27
CA LEU A 116 12.34 11.43 11.65
C LEU A 116 11.67 12.80 11.77
N TYR A 117 12.08 13.81 10.97
CA TYR A 117 11.49 15.15 11.04
C TYR A 117 10.01 15.15 10.60
N GLU A 118 9.65 14.39 9.57
CA GLU A 118 8.25 14.27 9.15
C GLU A 118 7.42 13.40 10.12
N LEU A 119 8.01 12.38 10.75
CA LEU A 119 7.32 11.59 11.78
C LEU A 119 7.04 12.41 13.05
N ILE A 120 7.97 13.28 13.47
CA ILE A 120 7.78 14.20 14.60
C ILE A 120 6.76 15.29 14.25
N ARG A 121 6.68 15.73 12.99
CA ARG A 121 5.72 16.75 12.54
C ARG A 121 4.28 16.22 12.45
N PHE A 122 4.10 14.92 12.23
CA PHE A 122 2.79 14.26 12.20
C PHE A 122 2.38 13.58 13.52
N GLY A 123 3.19 13.70 14.58
CA GLY A 123 2.79 13.35 15.94
C GLY A 123 2.37 11.89 16.13
N ILE A 124 3.24 10.96 15.71
CA ILE A 124 3.21 9.56 16.19
C ILE A 124 4.45 9.32 17.05
#